data_AF-A0A968G6W7-F1
#
_entry.id   AF-A0A968G6W7-F1
#
_cell.length_a   1.000
_cell.length_b   1.000
_cell.length_c   1.000
_cell.angle_alpha   90.00
_cell.angle_beta   90.00
_cell.angle_gamma   90.00
#
_symmetry.space_group_name_H-M   'P 1'
#
loop_
_entity.id
_entity.type
_entity.pdbx_description
1 polymer ?
#
loop_
_entity_poly.entity_id
_entity_poly.type
_entity_poly.pdbx_seq_one_letter_code
_entity_poly.pdbx_strand_id
1 'polypeptide(L)' 'TWDGTGLGVDGTLWGGEALLGRPGQWRRVASLRPFSLLGGERAALEPWRCAQALCWESGFPWQAAQAQ' A
#
# COMPACT_ATOMS: atom_id res chain seq x y z
N THR A 1 7.64 -6.56 7.15
CA THR A 1 7.04 -7.41 6.10
C THR A 1 7.02 -6.60 4.83
N TRP A 2 7.15 -7.28 3.70
CA TRP A 2 7.15 -6.66 2.37
C TRP A 2 6.39 -7.62 1.48
N ASP A 3 5.13 -7.32 1.21
CA ASP A 3 4.22 -8.15 0.43
C ASP A 3 3.22 -7.26 -0.34
N GLY A 4 2.17 -7.86 -0.90
CA GLY A 4 1.10 -7.10 -1.57
C GLY A 4 0.14 -6.48 -0.56
N THR A 5 -0.67 -7.34 0.07
CA THR A 5 -1.64 -6.94 1.10
C THR A 5 -1.83 -8.07 2.11
N GLY A 6 -1.97 -7.72 3.40
CA GLY A 6 -2.37 -8.64 4.46
C GLY A 6 -3.23 -7.94 5.52
N LEU A 7 -4.14 -8.66 6.19
CA LEU A 7 -4.95 -8.07 7.26
C LEU A 7 -4.12 -7.91 8.54
N GLY A 8 -3.96 -6.66 8.97
CA GLY A 8 -3.31 -6.29 10.20
C GLY A 8 -4.14 -6.57 11.45
N VAL A 9 -3.46 -6.61 12.60
CA VAL A 9 -4.10 -6.79 13.91
C VAL A 9 -4.99 -5.61 14.32
N ASP A 10 -4.85 -4.47 13.65
CA ASP A 10 -5.66 -3.26 13.81
C ASP A 10 -6.82 -3.18 12.81
N GLY A 11 -7.05 -4.25 12.02
CA GLY A 11 -8.12 -4.29 11.02
C GLY A 11 -7.81 -3.52 9.73
N THR A 12 -6.60 -2.98 9.58
CA THR A 12 -6.17 -2.29 8.35
C THR A 12 -5.38 -3.22 7.44
N LEU A 13 -5.32 -2.91 6.15
CA LEU A 13 -4.46 -3.62 5.21
C LEU A 13 -3.00 -3.18 5.42
N TRP A 14 -2.12 -4.17 5.59
CA TRP A 14 -0.68 -4.03 5.74
C TRP A 14 0.01 -4.47 4.44
N GLY A 15 1.22 -3.97 4.21
CA GLY A 15 2.01 -4.32 3.01
C GLY A 15 3.47 -3.87 3.05
N GLY A 16 3.81 -2.96 3.97
CA GLY A 16 5.14 -2.37 4.07
C GLY A 16 5.49 -2.00 5.51
N GLU A 17 5.33 -2.96 6.43
CA GLU A 17 5.48 -2.73 7.87
C GLU A 17 6.90 -3.05 8.34
N ALA A 18 7.48 -2.20 9.19
CA ALA A 18 8.67 -2.54 9.97
C ALA A 18 8.23 -3.10 11.33
N LEU A 19 8.63 -4.34 11.63
CA LEU A 19 8.31 -5.03 12.87
C LEU A 19 9.58 -5.23 13.71
N LEU A 20 9.48 -5.04 15.02
CA LEU A 20 10.57 -5.26 15.98
C LEU A 20 10.13 -6.25 17.06
N GLY A 21 10.94 -7.27 17.31
CA GLY A 21 10.73 -8.25 18.37
C GLY A 21 11.09 -9.67 17.96
N ARG A 22 10.34 -10.64 18.48
CA ARG A 22 10.53 -12.08 18.26
C ARG A 22 9.23 -12.71 17.73
N PRO A 23 9.26 -13.91 17.16
CA PRO A 23 8.05 -14.64 16.80
C PRO A 23 7.08 -14.72 17.98
N GLY A 24 5.80 -14.38 17.74
CA GLY A 24 4.77 -14.34 18.77
C GLY A 24 4.81 -13.14 19.74
N GLN A 25 5.89 -12.35 19.75
CA GLN A 25 6.04 -11.16 20.59
C GLN A 25 6.77 -10.05 19.82
N TRP A 26 6.03 -9.34 18.99
CA TRP A 26 6.54 -8.27 18.14
C TRP A 26 5.62 -7.05 18.24
N ARG A 27 6.16 -5.89 17.84
CA ARG A 27 5.37 -4.66 17.66
C ARG A 27 5.70 -4.03 16.32
N ARG A 28 4.71 -3.38 15.71
CA ARG A 28 4.92 -2.51 14.55
C ARG A 28 5.62 -1.22 15.01
N VAL A 29 6.72 -0.87 14.35
CA VAL A 29 7.52 0.34 14.68
C VAL A 29 7.54 1.38 13.56
N ALA A 30 7.25 0.98 12.32
CA ALA A 30 7.03 1.90 11.21
C ALA A 30 6.16 1.23 10.14
N SER A 31 5.61 2.01 9.22
CA SER A 31 4.87 1.55 8.05
C SER A 31 5.01 2.57 6.92
N LEU A 32 4.71 2.15 5.70
CA LEU A 32 4.33 3.12 4.67
C LEU A 32 3.01 3.81 5.08
N ARG A 33 2.83 5.05 4.63
CA ARG A 33 1.55 5.75 4.83
C ARG A 33 0.46 5.00 4.06
N PRO A 34 -0.69 4.67 4.69
CA PRO A 34 -1.81 4.07 3.97
C PRO A 34 -2.28 4.95 2.81
N PHE A 35 -2.61 4.32 1.69
CA PHE A 35 -3.18 4.98 0.52
C PHE A 35 -4.33 4.13 -0.04
N SER A 36 -5.18 4.76 -0.84
CA SER A 36 -6.37 4.09 -1.39
C SER A 36 -6.01 3.07 -2.46
N LEU A 37 -6.48 1.82 -2.31
CA LEU A 37 -6.47 0.82 -3.39
C LEU A 37 -7.69 1.06 -4.29
N LEU A 38 -7.55 1.99 -5.24
CA LEU A 38 -8.63 2.35 -6.17
C LEU A 38 -9.10 1.09 -6.91
N GLY A 39 -10.39 0.80 -6.86
CA GLY A 39 -10.96 -0.41 -7.49
C GLY A 39 -10.74 -1.71 -6.71
N GLY A 40 -10.26 -1.64 -5.46
CA GLY A 40 -10.11 -2.80 -4.57
C GLY A 40 -9.16 -3.84 -5.17
N GLU A 41 -9.65 -5.08 -5.33
CA GLU A 41 -8.88 -6.18 -5.92
C GLU A 41 -8.34 -5.88 -7.31
N ARG A 42 -9.01 -5.00 -8.09
CA ARG A 42 -8.50 -4.59 -9.40
C ARG A 42 -7.16 -3.89 -9.32
N ALA A 43 -6.83 -3.24 -8.21
CA ALA A 43 -5.54 -2.57 -8.02
C ALA A 43 -4.35 -3.56 -8.15
N ALA A 44 -4.55 -4.84 -7.84
CA ALA A 44 -3.55 -5.88 -8.01
C ALA A 44 -3.36 -6.29 -9.49
N LEU A 45 -4.40 -6.18 -10.31
CA LEU A 45 -4.39 -6.54 -11.73
C LEU A 45 -4.09 -5.34 -12.65
N GLU A 46 -4.36 -4.12 -12.16
CA GLU A 46 -4.25 -2.87 -12.90
C GLU A 46 -3.36 -1.88 -12.12
N PRO A 47 -2.01 -2.06 -12.16
CA PRO A 47 -1.07 -1.34 -11.28
C PRO A 47 -1.12 0.19 -11.38
N TRP A 48 -1.59 0.73 -12.51
CA TRP A 48 -1.80 2.16 -12.70
C TRP A 48 -2.75 2.77 -11.67
N ARG A 49 -3.66 1.98 -11.09
CA ARG A 49 -4.59 2.41 -10.03
C ARG A 49 -3.84 2.77 -8.74
N CYS A 50 -2.86 1.96 -8.34
CA CYS A 50 -1.99 2.26 -7.21
C CYS A 50 -1.14 3.50 -7.49
N ALA A 51 -0.56 3.59 -8.69
CA ALA A 51 0.25 4.75 -9.08
C ALA A 51 -0.56 6.06 -9.04
N GLN A 52 -1.81 6.04 -9.53
CA GLN A 52 -2.70 7.19 -9.47
C GLN A 52 -3.04 7.60 -8.03
N ALA A 53 -3.33 6.62 -7.16
CA ALA A 53 -3.58 6.88 -5.75
C ALA A 53 -2.37 7.50 -5.05
N LEU A 54 -1.16 7.03 -5.36
CA LEU A 54 0.08 7.58 -4.82
C LEU A 54 0.34 9.01 -5.31
N CYS A 55 0.09 9.30 -6.59
CA CYS A 55 0.14 10.67 -7.11
C CYS A 55 -0.79 11.59 -6.31
N TRP A 56 -2.05 11.17 -6.11
CA TRP A 56 -3.03 11.92 -5.32
C TRP A 56 -2.54 12.17 -3.88
N GLU A 57 -2.15 11.13 -3.15
CA GLU A 57 -1.69 11.24 -1.75
C GLU A 57 -0.42 12.10 -1.60
N SER A 58 0.42 12.11 -2.62
CA SER A 58 1.68 12.85 -2.64
C SER A 58 1.54 14.27 -3.19
N GLY A 59 0.35 14.67 -3.65
CA GLY A 59 0.12 15.97 -4.27
C GLY A 59 0.74 16.14 -5.66
N PHE A 60 1.08 15.03 -6.33
CA PHE A 60 1.57 15.04 -7.71
C PHE A 60 0.41 14.88 -8.70
N PRO A 61 0.45 15.56 -9.86
CA PRO A 61 -0.53 15.33 -10.91
C PRO A 61 -0.36 13.93 -11.49
N TRP A 62 -1.48 13.24 -11.74
CA TRP A 62 -1.47 11.98 -12.50
C TRP A 62 -1.15 12.27 -13.96
N GLN A 63 -0.08 11.66 -14.47
CA GLN A 63 0.28 11.71 -15.89
C GLN A 63 0.02 10.32 -16.46
N ALA A 64 -1.16 10.12 -17.04
CA ALA A 64 -1.42 8.89 -17.77
C ALA A 64 -0.39 8.75 -18.89
N ALA A 65 0.22 7.56 -19.02
CA ALA A 65 1.06 7.28 -20.16
C ALA A 65 0.22 7.50 -21.43
N GLN A 66 0.63 8.44 -22.28
CA GLN A 66 0.04 8.57 -23.59
C GLN A 66 0.36 7.28 -24.35
N ALA A 67 -0.66 6.47 -24.59
CA ALA A 67 -0.54 5.35 -25.52
C ALA A 67 -0.18 5.95 -26.89
N GLN A 68 1.01 5.64 -27.39
CA GLN A 68 1.37 5.86 -28.79
C GLN A 68 0.61 4.88 -29.68
#